data_AF-A0A249E421-F1
#
_entry.id   AF-A0A249E421-F1
#
_cell.length_a   1.000
_cell.length_b   1.000
_cell.length_c   1.000
_cell.angle_alpha   90.00
_cell.angle_beta   90.00
_cell.angle_gamma   90.00
#
_symmetry.space_group_name_H-M   'P 1'
#
loop_
_entity.id
_entity.type
_entity.pdbx_description
1 polymer ?
#
loop_
_entity_poly.entity_id
_entity_poly.type
_entity_poly.pdbx_seq_one_letter_code
_entity_poly.pdbx_strand_id
1 'polypeptide(L)' 'MILMPISGFLMTILSNHHIDFYGLFTIKSFAQDLQFAKICKKIHQKAALLFTALIILHILAAFYHHFIRKDNVLKRMWNE' A
#
# COMPACT_ATOMS: atom_id res chain seq x y z
N MET A 1 -5.15 -1.79 -3.95
CA MET A 1 -4.75 -1.62 -2.55
C MET A 1 -4.67 -2.91 -1.75
N ILE A 2 -5.56 -3.89 -1.93
CA ILE A 2 -5.63 -5.11 -1.10
C ILE A 2 -4.32 -5.94 -1.05
N LEU A 3 -3.59 -6.04 -2.17
CA LEU A 3 -2.36 -6.84 -2.24
C LEU A 3 -1.23 -6.32 -1.33
N MET A 4 -1.12 -5.01 -1.13
CA MET A 4 -0.04 -4.38 -0.37
C MET A 4 -0.09 -4.70 1.13
N PRO A 5 -1.20 -4.51 1.86
CA PRO A 5 -1.29 -4.86 3.28
C PRO A 5 -1.23 -6.38 3.50
N ILE A 6 -1.84 -7.19 2.62
CA ILE A 6 -1.76 -8.65 2.74
C ILE A 6 -0.32 -9.15 2.63
N SER A 7 0.42 -8.69 1.61
CA SER A 7 1.83 -9.08 1.43
C SER A 7 2.72 -8.59 2.59
N GLY A 8 2.47 -7.40 3.15
CA GLY A 8 3.19 -6.89 4.32
C GLY A 8 2.89 -7.67 5.61
N PHE A 9 1.62 -8.02 5.81
CA PHE A 9 1.17 -8.84 6.93
C PHE A 9 1.82 -10.24 6.89
N LEU A 10 1.73 -10.93 5.74
CA LEU A 10 2.37 -12.24 5.55
C LEU A 10 3.89 -12.16 5.72
N MET A 11 4.54 -11.14 5.15
CA MET A 11 5.99 -10.94 5.30
C MET A 11 6.40 -10.87 6.78
N THR A 12 5.63 -10.18 7.61
CA THR A 12 5.95 -9.97 9.03
C THR A 12 5.75 -11.25 9.84
N ILE A 13 4.62 -11.94 9.65
CA ILE A 13 4.35 -13.21 10.32
C ILE A 13 5.41 -14.25 9.94
N LEU A 14 5.67 -14.45 8.65
CA LEU A 14 6.57 -15.49 8.14
C LEU A 14 8.05 -15.23 8.50
N SER A 15 8.42 -13.99 8.82
CA SER A 15 9.77 -13.61 9.27
C SER A 15 9.96 -13.72 10.79
N ASN A 16 9.04 -14.39 11.49
CA ASN A 16 9.04 -14.51 12.96
C ASN A 16 9.07 -13.14 13.68
N HIS A 17 8.47 -12.12 13.07
CA HIS A 17 8.32 -10.80 13.68
C HIS A 17 6.90 -10.65 14.27
N HIS A 18 6.82 -9.94 15.37
CA HIS A 18 5.56 -9.60 16.04
C HIS A 18 4.99 -8.32 15.44
N ILE A 19 3.66 -8.26 15.34
CA ILE A 19 2.95 -7.04 14.92
C ILE A 19 2.29 -6.45 16.16
N ASP A 20 2.75 -5.29 16.59
CA ASP A 20 2.12 -4.55 17.67
C ASP A 20 1.03 -3.64 17.10
N PHE A 21 -0.21 -3.87 17.54
CA PHE A 21 -1.36 -3.10 17.11
C PHE A 21 -1.54 -1.87 18.01
N TYR A 22 -0.75 -0.83 17.77
CA TYR A 22 -0.80 0.44 18.52
C TYR A 22 -0.71 0.27 20.05
N GLY A 23 -0.01 -0.77 20.53
CA GLY A 23 0.12 -1.08 21.95
C GLY A 23 -1.10 -1.73 22.62
N LEU A 24 -2.17 -2.01 21.86
CA LEU A 24 -3.39 -2.64 22.40
C LEU A 24 -3.23 -4.16 22.54
N PHE A 25 -2.65 -4.81 21.53
CA PHE A 25 -2.34 -6.23 21.54
C PHE A 25 -1.24 -6.54 20.53
N THR A 26 -0.50 -7.63 20.77
CA THR A 26 0.57 -8.12 19.92
C THR A 26 0.12 -9.37 19.17
N ILE A 27 0.13 -9.32 17.85
CA ILE A 27 -0.07 -10.50 17.01
C ILE A 27 1.26 -11.24 16.95
N LYS A 28 1.32 -12.41 17.60
CA LYS A 28 2.49 -13.28 17.54
C LYS A 28 2.61 -13.93 16.17
N SER A 29 3.84 -14.08 15.69
CA SER A 29 4.09 -14.96 14.58
C SER A 29 3.68 -16.39 14.96
N PHE A 30 2.96 -17.05 14.06
CA PHE A 30 2.51 -18.44 14.22
C PHE A 30 3.10 -19.37 13.16
N ALA A 31 3.86 -18.85 12.21
CA ALA A 31 4.45 -19.61 11.12
C ALA A 31 5.79 -18.98 10.72
N GLN A 32 6.82 -19.80 10.54
CA GLN A 32 8.14 -19.36 10.07
C GLN A 32 8.45 -20.04 8.73
N ASP A 33 8.45 -19.25 7.66
CA ASP A 33 8.94 -19.67 6.35
C ASP A 33 9.66 -18.50 5.70
N LEU A 34 10.97 -18.49 5.83
CA LEU A 34 11.81 -17.41 5.33
C LEU A 34 11.87 -17.36 3.80
N GLN A 35 11.65 -18.49 3.12
CA GLN A 35 11.59 -18.51 1.65
C GLN A 35 10.33 -17.79 1.17
N PHE A 36 9.19 -18.14 1.76
CA PHE A 36 7.92 -17.52 1.43
C PHE A 36 7.88 -16.04 1.86
N ALA A 37 8.48 -15.69 3.01
CA ALA A 37 8.63 -14.30 3.45
C ALA A 37 9.40 -13.44 2.43
N LYS A 38 10.47 -13.98 1.82
CA LYS A 38 11.24 -13.29 0.76
C LYS A 38 10.39 -13.05 -0.49
N ILE A 39 9.51 -13.99 -0.84
CA ILE A 39 8.57 -13.83 -1.96
C ILE A 39 7.58 -12.71 -1.63
N CYS A 40 6.96 -12.74 -0.45
CA CYS A 40 6.04 -11.69 0.02
C CYS A 40 6.72 -10.31 0.04
N LYS A 41 7.97 -10.21 0.49
CA LYS A 41 8.76 -8.97 0.46
C LYS A 41 8.95 -8.44 -0.97
N LYS A 42 9.32 -9.30 -1.92
CA LYS A 42 9.46 -8.90 -3.33
C LYS A 42 8.14 -8.42 -3.92
N ILE A 43 7.04 -9.10 -3.63
CA ILE A 43 5.70 -8.69 -4.06
C ILE A 43 5.33 -7.34 -3.45
N HIS A 44 5.55 -7.16 -2.14
CA HIS A 44 5.25 -5.92 -1.44
C HIS A 44 6.04 -4.73 -2.01
N GLN A 45 7.34 -4.91 -2.28
CA GLN A 45 8.18 -3.88 -2.89
C GLN A 45 7.71 -3.50 -4.30
N LYS A 46 7.41 -4.48 -5.15
CA LYS A 46 6.89 -4.23 -6.51
C LYS A 46 5.51 -3.55 -6.46
N ALA A 47 4.64 -4.00 -5.57
CA ALA A 47 3.31 -3.42 -5.38
C ALA A 47 3.41 -1.96 -4.89
N ALA A 48 4.34 -1.66 -3.99
CA ALA A 48 4.60 -0.30 -3.52
C ALA A 48 5.05 0.59 -4.69
N LEU A 49 6.04 0.16 -5.48
CA LEU A 49 6.53 0.95 -6.63
C LEU A 49 5.43 1.20 -7.66
N LEU A 50 4.67 0.16 -8.03
CA LEU A 50 3.54 0.30 -8.96
C LEU A 50 2.49 1.26 -8.41
N PHE A 51 2.15 1.15 -7.12
CA PHE A 51 1.15 2.00 -6.52
C PHE A 51 1.60 3.45 -6.42
N THR A 52 2.87 3.71 -6.07
CA THR A 52 3.46 5.05 -6.11
C THR A 52 3.38 5.65 -7.51
N ALA A 53 3.70 4.88 -8.55
CA ALA A 53 3.58 5.35 -9.93
C ALA A 53 2.11 5.69 -10.30
N LEU A 54 1.15 4.86 -9.87
CA LEU A 54 -0.28 5.12 -10.07
C LEU A 54 -0.76 6.36 -9.31
N ILE A 55 -0.29 6.59 -8.09
CA ILE A 55 -0.61 7.82 -7.33
C ILE A 55 -0.08 9.04 -8.06
N ILE A 56 1.18 9.03 -8.51
CA ILE A 56 1.77 10.14 -9.26
C ILE A 56 0.95 10.41 -10.52
N LEU A 57 0.64 9.36 -11.30
CA LEU A 57 -0.19 9.47 -12.49
C LEU A 57 -1.58 10.04 -12.17
N HIS A 58 -2.20 9.59 -11.10
CA HIS A 58 -3.51 10.08 -10.65
C HIS A 58 -3.47 11.57 -10.28
N ILE A 59 -2.45 12.02 -9.53
CA ILE A 59 -2.26 13.42 -9.17
C ILE A 59 -2.05 14.27 -10.43
N LEU A 60 -1.19 13.81 -11.36
CA LEU A 60 -0.96 14.49 -12.63
C LEU A 60 -2.24 14.58 -13.48
N ALA A 61 -3.05 13.52 -13.51
CA ALA A 61 -4.33 13.52 -14.19
C ALA A 61 -5.30 14.53 -13.55
N ALA A 62 -5.38 14.58 -12.22
CA ALA A 62 -6.21 15.56 -11.51
C ALA A 62 -5.79 17.01 -11.83
N PHE A 63 -4.48 17.27 -11.92
CA PHE A 63 -3.95 18.58 -12.35
C PHE A 63 -4.21 18.88 -13.82
N TYR A 64 -4.08 17.91 -14.72
CA TYR A 64 -4.45 18.07 -16.13
C TYR A 64 -5.93 18.46 -16.26
N HIS A 65 -6.80 17.77 -15.53
CA HIS A 65 -8.23 18.05 -15.47
C HIS A 65 -8.51 19.47 -14.97
N HIS A 66 -7.81 19.91 -13.92
CA HIS A 66 -8.00 21.23 -13.33
C HIS A 66 -7.45 22.39 -14.17
N PHE A 67 -6.21 22.29 -14.66
CA PHE A 67 -5.53 23.40 -15.33
C PHE A 67 -5.76 23.46 -16.84
N ILE A 68 -5.81 22.30 -17.51
CA ILE A 68 -5.90 22.22 -18.97
C ILE A 68 -7.35 22.02 -19.41
N ARG A 69 -8.00 20.97 -18.89
CA ARG A 69 -9.42 20.68 -19.20
C ARG A 69 -10.38 21.64 -18.51
N LYS A 70 -9.94 22.33 -17.45
CA LYS A 70 -10.73 23.27 -16.64
C LYS A 70 -12.06 22.69 -16.17
N ASP A 71 -12.07 21.40 -15.86
CA ASP A 71 -13.26 20.75 -15.30
C ASP A 71 -13.21 20.66 -13.77
N ASN A 72 -14.34 20.28 -13.20
CA ASN A 72 -14.54 20.30 -11.76
C ASN A 72 -14.10 18.99 -11.07
N VAL A 73 -13.33 18.11 -11.74
CA VAL A 73 -12.91 16.81 -11.16
C VAL A 73 -12.18 17.00 -9.83
N LEU A 74 -11.20 17.89 -9.78
CA LEU A 74 -10.45 18.18 -8.55
C LEU A 74 -11.35 18.80 -7.46
N LYS A 75 -12.27 19.70 -7.85
CA LYS A 75 -13.19 20.35 -6.91
C LYS A 75 -14.17 19.37 -6.27
N ARG A 76 -14.61 18.34 -7.00
CA ARG A 76 -15.49 17.27 -6.47
C ARG A 76 -14.84 16.39 -5.41
N MET A 77 -13.51 16.38 -5.33
CA MET A 77 -12.79 15.65 -4.27
C MET A 77 -12.62 16.50 -3.01
N TRP A 78 -12.72 17.82 -3.11
CA TRP A 78 -12.45 18.77 -2.02
C TRP A 78 -13.71 19.39 -1.43
N ASN A 79 -14.72 19.63 -2.25
CA ASN A 79 -15.98 20.23 -1.83
C ASN A 79 -17.07 19.16 -1.77
N GLU A 80 -17.76 19.10 -0.62
CA GLU A 80 -19.08 18.51 -0.48
C GLU A 80 -20.15 19.38 -1.16
#